data_AF-A0A7W7M9P6-F1
#
_entry.id   AF-A0A7W7M9P6-F1
#
_cell.length_a   1.000
_cell.length_b   1.000
_cell.length_c   1.000
_cell.angle_alpha   90.00
_cell.angle_beta   90.00
_cell.angle_gamma   90.00
#
_symmetry.space_group_name_H-M   'P 1'
#
loop_
_entity.id
_entity.type
_entity.pdbx_description
1 polymer ?
#
loop_
_entity_poly.entity_id
_entity_poly.type
_entity_poly.pdbx_seq_one_letter_code
_entity_poly.pdbx_strand_id
1 'polypeptide(L)'
;MRLTFVAPLILAATGLFAAGCSTSSGEAAADPAKTVSVTIDGVGPVGTDPKLVAAVPADIRGKGSLTVATNAPYQPFIAFAQEGKTDAFKGLDYDLFTAASARLGLTVTFTQQPFDGLVPGLQAAKYDAIAGGVTDKRERQQVATFVDYTASGTGFLVRSGNPLGVRTAAELCGHRVAVQKSSNQAAHLATYSKDSCGAAPIQVQEYPENPQAVQALLAGNVDVVAATKVNLVDIAGGLTGKAELVEDPAAPNGWLASPNGFGFLKSRKDLAEAYRAGLQSLVDDGTYTKILDRYKQRAIGLKTITVDQAID
;
A
#
# COMPACT_ATOMS: atom_id res chain seq x y z
N MET A 1 -0.20 36.84 -76.01
CA MET A 1 0.13 35.63 -76.80
C MET A 1 -0.59 34.45 -76.14
N ARG A 2 -1.65 33.95 -76.79
CA ARG A 2 -2.38 32.66 -76.62
C ARG A 2 -2.65 32.16 -75.17
N LEU A 3 -3.87 31.79 -74.75
CA LEU A 3 -4.67 30.69 -75.28
C LEU A 3 -6.07 30.64 -74.61
N THR A 4 -7.09 30.46 -75.46
CA THR A 4 -8.28 29.59 -75.34
C THR A 4 -9.29 29.65 -74.18
N PHE A 5 -10.52 29.98 -74.61
CA PHE A 5 -11.85 29.55 -74.13
C PHE A 5 -11.92 28.08 -73.65
N VAL A 6 -12.83 27.79 -72.70
CA VAL A 6 -14.08 26.98 -72.88
C VAL A 6 -14.87 27.00 -71.56
N ALA A 7 -16.14 27.42 -71.60
CA ALA A 7 -17.19 27.03 -70.65
C ALA A 7 -18.04 25.93 -71.31
N PRO A 8 -18.66 24.99 -70.55
CA PRO A 8 -20.10 25.20 -70.29
C PRO A 8 -20.66 24.59 -68.97
N LEU A 9 -21.72 25.26 -68.47
CA LEU A 9 -23.06 24.74 -68.13
C LEU A 9 -23.19 23.39 -67.36
N ILE A 10 -23.93 23.38 -66.23
CA ILE A 10 -25.21 22.65 -66.02
C ILE A 10 -25.61 22.43 -64.53
N LEU A 11 -26.91 22.66 -64.29
CA LEU A 11 -27.85 22.19 -63.25
C LEU A 11 -27.74 22.64 -61.79
N ALA A 12 -28.72 23.48 -61.43
CA ALA A 12 -29.33 23.53 -60.10
C ALA A 12 -30.22 22.29 -59.87
N ALA A 13 -30.13 21.69 -58.69
CA ALA A 13 -31.11 20.75 -58.17
C ALA A 13 -31.38 21.08 -56.70
N THR A 14 -32.55 21.68 -56.47
CA THR A 14 -33.17 21.89 -55.17
C THR A 14 -33.66 20.54 -54.64
N GLY A 15 -33.08 20.05 -53.55
CA GLY A 15 -33.50 18.82 -52.86
C GLY A 15 -33.94 19.13 -51.44
N LEU A 16 -35.25 19.22 -51.24
CA LEU A 16 -35.94 19.34 -49.96
C LEU A 16 -35.92 17.96 -49.27
N PHE A 17 -35.32 17.81 -48.08
CA PHE A 17 -35.52 16.61 -47.25
C PHE A 17 -35.78 16.94 -45.78
N ALA A 18 -36.96 16.49 -45.37
CA ALA A 18 -37.63 16.46 -44.09
C ALA A 18 -36.77 16.48 -42.80
N ALA A 19 -37.15 17.36 -41.88
CA ALA A 19 -36.90 17.22 -40.45
C ALA A 19 -37.69 16.02 -39.92
N GLY A 20 -36.99 14.91 -39.66
CA GLY A 20 -37.52 13.79 -38.89
C GLY A 20 -37.11 13.92 -37.43
N CYS A 21 -38.03 14.36 -36.57
CA CYS A 21 -37.90 14.19 -35.13
C CYS A 21 -38.01 12.69 -34.80
N SER A 22 -36.89 12.04 -34.51
CA SER A 22 -36.85 10.74 -33.84
C SER A 22 -36.39 10.95 -32.41
N THR A 23 -37.35 11.04 -31.49
CA THR A 23 -37.11 10.84 -30.06
C THR A 23 -36.82 9.37 -29.81
N SER A 24 -35.55 8.97 -29.95
CA SER A 24 -35.04 7.77 -29.31
C SER A 24 -34.38 8.19 -28.02
N SER A 25 -34.98 7.79 -26.91
CA SER A 25 -34.40 7.81 -25.56
C SER A 25 -33.02 7.17 -25.64
N GLY A 26 -31.99 8.02 -25.71
CA GLY A 26 -30.61 7.59 -25.61
C GLY A 26 -30.38 7.17 -24.17
N GLU A 27 -30.58 5.89 -23.90
CA GLU A 27 -29.85 5.22 -22.83
C GLU A 27 -28.37 5.46 -23.17
N ALA A 28 -27.72 6.35 -22.42
CA ALA A 28 -26.32 6.65 -22.60
C ALA A 28 -25.58 5.32 -22.45
N ALA A 29 -25.18 4.73 -23.58
CA ALA A 29 -24.31 3.58 -23.59
C ALA A 29 -23.06 3.99 -22.79
N ALA A 30 -22.91 3.40 -21.62
CA ALA A 30 -21.72 3.59 -20.82
C ALA A 30 -20.51 3.26 -21.72
N ASP A 31 -19.59 4.21 -21.84
CA ASP A 31 -18.35 4.00 -22.57
C ASP A 31 -17.75 2.65 -22.14
N PRO A 32 -17.35 1.77 -23.07
CA PRO A 32 -16.82 0.47 -22.71
C PRO A 32 -15.61 0.68 -21.81
N ALA A 33 -15.71 0.20 -20.57
CA ALA A 33 -14.66 0.38 -19.59
C ALA A 33 -13.32 -0.12 -20.17
N LYS A 34 -12.28 0.71 -20.05
CA LYS A 34 -10.93 0.36 -20.51
C LYS A 34 -10.51 -0.96 -19.86
N THR A 35 -10.22 -1.95 -20.68
CA THR A 35 -9.66 -3.22 -20.20
C THR A 35 -8.19 -2.98 -19.86
N VAL A 36 -7.84 -3.20 -18.59
CA VAL A 36 -6.47 -3.11 -18.08
C VAL A 36 -5.95 -4.53 -17.85
N SER A 37 -4.72 -4.78 -18.29
CA SER A 37 -3.99 -6.00 -17.98
C SER A 37 -2.57 -5.65 -17.55
N VAL A 38 -2.15 -6.27 -16.45
CA VAL A 38 -0.80 -6.13 -15.88
C VAL A 38 -0.20 -7.53 -15.73
N THR A 39 1.12 -7.64 -15.80
CA THR A 39 1.82 -8.87 -15.46
C THR A 39 2.52 -8.69 -14.13
N ILE A 40 2.11 -9.47 -13.13
CA ILE A 40 2.78 -9.50 -11.84
C ILE A 40 3.90 -10.54 -11.95
N ASP A 41 5.14 -10.10 -11.72
CA ASP A 41 6.31 -10.96 -11.86
C ASP A 41 6.18 -12.18 -10.94
N GLY A 42 6.57 -13.36 -11.42
CA GLY A 42 6.43 -14.64 -10.69
C GLY A 42 4.99 -15.12 -10.43
N VAL A 43 3.96 -14.38 -10.87
CA VAL A 43 2.54 -14.71 -10.63
C VAL A 43 1.79 -14.89 -11.96
N GLY A 44 2.00 -14.00 -12.92
CA GLY A 44 1.39 -14.03 -14.24
C GLY A 44 0.46 -12.85 -14.52
N PRO A 45 -0.34 -12.92 -15.61
CA PRO A 45 -1.23 -11.83 -16.00
C PRO A 45 -2.43 -11.72 -15.05
N VAL A 46 -2.74 -10.49 -14.66
CA VAL A 46 -3.97 -10.10 -13.96
C VAL A 46 -4.71 -9.11 -14.83
N GLY A 47 -6.00 -9.32 -15.03
CA GLY A 47 -6.84 -8.52 -15.91
C GLY A 47 -8.11 -8.04 -15.24
N THR A 48 -8.74 -7.06 -15.88
CA THR A 48 -10.03 -6.50 -15.49
C THR A 48 -11.10 -7.57 -15.28
N ASP A 49 -11.84 -7.43 -14.16
CA ASP A 49 -13.10 -8.13 -13.94
C ASP A 49 -14.25 -7.14 -14.17
N PRO A 50 -15.05 -7.31 -15.24
CA PRO A 50 -16.16 -6.42 -15.55
C PRO A 50 -17.16 -6.23 -14.41
N LYS A 51 -17.34 -7.22 -13.53
CA LYS A 51 -18.25 -7.11 -12.38
C LYS A 51 -17.72 -6.14 -11.34
N LEU A 52 -16.40 -6.08 -11.15
CA LEU A 52 -15.75 -5.22 -10.17
C LEU A 52 -15.61 -3.78 -10.67
N VAL A 53 -15.44 -3.58 -11.98
CA VAL A 53 -15.45 -2.24 -12.60
C VAL A 53 -16.73 -1.47 -12.30
N ALA A 54 -17.87 -2.16 -12.26
CA ALA A 54 -19.16 -1.53 -11.95
C ALA A 54 -19.20 -0.95 -10.53
N ALA A 55 -18.43 -1.52 -9.59
CA ALA A 55 -18.34 -1.07 -8.20
C ALA A 55 -17.39 0.12 -8.01
N VAL A 56 -16.58 0.47 -9.02
CA VAL A 56 -15.69 1.64 -8.96
C VAL A 56 -16.52 2.92 -9.04
N PRO A 57 -16.27 3.91 -8.17
CA PRO A 57 -16.92 5.22 -8.23
C PRO A 57 -16.78 5.87 -9.62
N ALA A 58 -17.83 6.53 -10.10
CA ALA A 58 -17.91 7.01 -11.48
C ALA A 58 -16.80 8.02 -11.84
N ASP A 59 -16.41 8.87 -10.90
CA ASP A 59 -15.31 9.83 -11.06
C ASP A 59 -13.97 9.12 -11.28
N ILE A 60 -13.69 8.08 -10.50
CA ILE A 60 -12.46 7.28 -10.61
C ILE A 60 -12.49 6.40 -11.86
N ARG A 61 -13.64 5.81 -12.19
CA ARG A 61 -13.81 5.03 -13.42
C ARG A 61 -13.60 5.91 -14.66
N GLY A 62 -14.10 7.14 -14.66
CA GLY A 62 -13.86 8.11 -15.74
C GLY A 62 -12.39 8.52 -15.84
N LYS A 63 -11.72 8.73 -14.71
CA LYS A 63 -10.27 9.01 -14.65
C LYS A 63 -9.41 7.81 -15.11
N GLY A 64 -9.86 6.58 -14.84
CA GLY A 64 -9.20 5.33 -15.21
C GLY A 64 -7.85 5.08 -14.49
N SER A 65 -7.48 5.92 -13.53
CA SER A 65 -6.20 5.85 -12.85
C SER A 65 -6.24 6.38 -11.42
N LEU A 66 -5.30 5.95 -10.58
CA LEU A 66 -5.13 6.40 -9.20
C LEU A 66 -3.66 6.73 -8.89
N THR A 67 -3.46 7.68 -7.96
CA THR A 67 -2.16 7.96 -7.35
C THR A 67 -2.08 7.36 -5.96
N VAL A 68 -0.97 6.68 -5.67
CA VAL A 68 -0.72 6.01 -4.38
C VAL A 68 0.54 6.61 -3.77
N ALA A 69 0.49 7.06 -2.51
CA ALA A 69 1.69 7.42 -1.78
C ALA A 69 2.23 6.23 -0.98
N THR A 70 3.55 6.12 -0.92
CA THR A 70 4.25 5.04 -0.22
C THR A 70 5.58 5.52 0.36
N ASN A 71 6.17 4.77 1.29
CA ASN A 71 7.48 5.06 1.87
C ASN A 71 8.48 3.91 1.59
N ALA A 72 9.23 3.98 0.49
CA ALA A 72 10.34 3.06 0.26
C ALA A 72 11.66 3.62 0.82
N PRO A 73 12.59 2.76 1.29
CA PRO A 73 12.47 1.30 1.37
C PRO A 73 11.86 0.82 2.70
N TYR A 74 10.93 -0.12 2.61
CA TYR A 74 10.32 -0.83 3.74
C TYR A 74 9.91 -2.25 3.30
N GLN A 75 10.89 -3.10 2.99
CA GLN A 75 10.67 -4.49 2.58
C GLN A 75 9.93 -5.29 3.67
N PRO A 76 9.16 -6.34 3.33
CA PRO A 76 8.83 -6.78 1.97
C PRO A 76 7.71 -5.95 1.32
N PHE A 77 7.09 -5.02 2.06
CA PHE A 77 5.93 -4.26 1.60
C PHE A 77 6.24 -3.40 0.38
N ILE A 78 7.29 -2.57 0.46
CA ILE A 78 7.65 -1.68 -0.64
C ILE A 78 9.16 -1.41 -0.69
N ALA A 79 9.72 -1.37 -1.89
CA ALA A 79 11.11 -1.02 -2.15
C ALA A 79 11.23 -0.29 -3.49
N PHE A 80 12.34 0.40 -3.69
CA PHE A 80 12.69 0.90 -5.02
C PHE A 80 13.02 -0.29 -5.93
N ALA A 81 12.47 -0.27 -7.15
CA ALA A 81 12.71 -1.31 -8.14
C ALA A 81 14.16 -1.29 -8.62
N GLN A 82 14.74 -0.09 -8.74
CA GLN A 82 16.10 0.18 -9.17
C GLN A 82 16.82 1.07 -8.15
N GLU A 83 18.05 0.71 -7.83
CA GLU A 83 18.91 1.51 -6.95
C GLU A 83 19.11 2.93 -7.52
N GLY A 84 19.05 3.93 -6.64
CA GLY A 84 19.20 5.34 -7.01
C GLY A 84 17.99 5.97 -7.71
N LYS A 85 16.92 5.21 -7.99
CA LYS A 85 15.66 5.74 -8.52
C LYS A 85 14.56 5.76 -7.47
N THR A 86 13.75 6.82 -7.47
CA THR A 86 12.68 7.03 -6.48
C THR A 86 11.27 7.03 -7.09
N ASP A 87 11.16 6.71 -8.37
CA ASP A 87 9.93 6.73 -9.18
C ASP A 87 9.48 5.32 -9.63
N ALA A 88 10.28 4.29 -9.35
CA ALA A 88 9.98 2.90 -9.69
C ALA A 88 9.98 2.04 -8.42
N PHE A 89 8.90 1.28 -8.22
CA PHE A 89 8.66 0.52 -7.00
C PHE A 89 8.43 -0.96 -7.28
N LYS A 90 8.67 -1.78 -6.26
CA LYS A 90 8.36 -3.21 -6.18
C LYS A 90 8.04 -3.57 -4.73
N GLY A 91 7.44 -4.74 -4.50
CA GLY A 91 7.14 -5.22 -3.16
C GLY A 91 5.73 -5.79 -3.06
N LEU A 92 5.41 -6.36 -1.91
CA LEU A 92 4.13 -6.97 -1.63
C LEU A 92 2.97 -6.00 -1.88
N ASP A 93 3.08 -4.77 -1.38
CA ASP A 93 2.03 -3.76 -1.51
C ASP A 93 1.90 -3.27 -2.94
N TYR A 94 3.03 -3.10 -3.63
CA TYR A 94 3.03 -2.73 -5.04
C TYR A 94 2.29 -3.77 -5.88
N ASP A 95 2.62 -5.06 -5.71
CA ASP A 95 2.03 -6.14 -6.49
C ASP A 95 0.54 -6.35 -6.15
N LEU A 96 0.18 -6.35 -4.85
CA LEU A 96 -1.22 -6.50 -4.41
C LEU A 96 -2.09 -5.33 -4.87
N PHE A 97 -1.64 -4.10 -4.68
CA PHE A 97 -2.41 -2.92 -5.08
C PHE A 97 -2.55 -2.88 -6.60
N THR A 98 -1.47 -3.09 -7.35
CA THR A 98 -1.49 -3.09 -8.82
C THR A 98 -2.41 -4.19 -9.37
N ALA A 99 -2.38 -5.40 -8.80
CA ALA A 99 -3.28 -6.48 -9.18
C ALA A 99 -4.75 -6.14 -8.89
N ALA A 100 -5.04 -5.56 -7.72
CA ALA A 100 -6.39 -5.14 -7.36
C ALA A 100 -6.90 -4.01 -8.26
N SER A 101 -6.05 -3.04 -8.59
CA SER A 101 -6.36 -1.98 -9.55
C SER A 101 -6.66 -2.54 -10.94
N ALA A 102 -5.87 -3.52 -11.41
CA ALA A 102 -6.11 -4.16 -12.70
C ALA A 102 -7.48 -4.85 -12.75
N ARG A 103 -7.87 -5.56 -11.67
CA ARG A 103 -9.22 -6.15 -11.52
C ARG A 103 -10.32 -5.08 -11.62
N LEU A 104 -10.07 -3.91 -11.07
CA LEU A 104 -10.98 -2.75 -11.11
C LEU A 104 -10.92 -1.95 -12.42
N GLY A 105 -10.09 -2.33 -13.38
CA GLY A 105 -9.92 -1.60 -14.64
C GLY A 105 -9.18 -0.26 -14.49
N LEU A 106 -8.31 -0.16 -13.49
CA LEU A 106 -7.57 1.06 -13.14
C LEU A 106 -6.07 0.85 -13.30
N THR A 107 -5.37 1.88 -13.77
CA THR A 107 -3.90 1.95 -13.70
C THR A 107 -3.46 2.72 -12.45
N VAL A 108 -2.26 2.45 -11.94
CA VAL A 108 -1.74 3.11 -10.73
C VAL A 108 -0.37 3.71 -10.92
N THR A 109 -0.15 4.85 -10.27
CA THR A 109 1.16 5.48 -10.16
C THR A 109 1.50 5.66 -8.68
N PHE A 110 2.64 5.12 -8.27
CA PHE A 110 3.16 5.26 -6.92
C PHE A 110 4.06 6.50 -6.81
N THR A 111 4.03 7.15 -5.65
CA THR A 111 4.87 8.31 -5.34
C THR A 111 5.52 8.15 -3.97
N GLN A 112 6.82 8.42 -3.89
CA GLN A 112 7.57 8.37 -2.64
C GLN A 112 7.16 9.51 -1.72
N GLN A 113 6.94 9.20 -0.44
CA GLN A 113 6.74 10.16 0.65
C GLN A 113 7.49 9.70 1.91
N PRO A 114 7.85 10.61 2.82
CA PRO A 114 8.19 10.24 4.19
C PRO A 114 7.02 9.52 4.86
N PHE A 115 7.28 8.54 5.72
CA PHE A 115 6.20 7.78 6.38
C PHE A 115 5.25 8.66 7.20
N ASP A 116 5.81 9.63 7.95
CA ASP A 116 5.02 10.59 8.75
C ASP A 116 4.17 11.54 7.89
N GLY A 117 4.45 11.62 6.59
CA GLY A 117 3.69 12.39 5.61
C GLY A 117 2.52 11.66 4.95
N LEU A 118 2.39 10.33 5.11
CA LEU A 118 1.38 9.52 4.42
C LEU A 118 -0.07 9.87 4.83
N VAL A 119 -0.36 9.87 6.14
CA VAL A 119 -1.73 10.16 6.61
C VAL A 119 -2.09 11.65 6.39
N PRO A 120 -1.22 12.63 6.70
CA PRO A 120 -1.53 14.04 6.43
C PRO A 120 -1.70 14.37 4.95
N GLY A 121 -0.91 13.76 4.06
CA GLY A 121 -1.08 14.01 2.62
C GLY A 121 -2.34 13.35 2.06
N LEU A 122 -2.77 12.21 2.61
CA LEU A 122 -4.06 11.61 2.29
C LEU A 122 -5.20 12.54 2.72
N GLN A 123 -5.14 13.05 3.96
CA GLN A 123 -6.11 14.00 4.50
C GLN A 123 -6.25 15.25 3.63
N ALA A 124 -5.13 15.74 3.10
CA ALA A 124 -5.06 16.87 2.19
C ALA A 124 -5.43 16.51 0.73
N ALA A 125 -5.90 15.29 0.46
CA ALA A 125 -6.28 14.78 -0.84
C ALA A 125 -5.16 14.92 -1.91
N LYS A 126 -3.89 14.81 -1.52
CA LYS A 126 -2.74 14.88 -2.46
C LYS A 126 -2.61 13.61 -3.32
N TYR A 127 -3.19 12.51 -2.86
CA TYR A 127 -3.19 11.21 -3.51
C TYR A 127 -4.47 10.47 -3.15
N ASP A 128 -4.82 9.50 -3.99
CA ASP A 128 -6.08 8.76 -3.86
C ASP A 128 -6.00 7.65 -2.79
N ALA A 129 -4.80 7.11 -2.54
CA ALA A 129 -4.55 6.09 -1.53
C ALA A 129 -3.14 6.15 -0.91
N ILE A 130 -2.95 5.45 0.21
CA ILE A 130 -1.65 5.16 0.82
C ILE A 130 -1.42 3.65 0.94
N ALA A 131 -0.16 3.27 0.76
CA ALA A 131 0.34 1.90 0.93
C ALA A 131 1.76 1.94 1.55
N GLY A 132 2.31 0.78 1.89
CA GLY A 132 3.64 0.64 2.48
C GLY A 132 3.65 -0.09 3.83
N GLY A 133 2.77 -1.06 4.04
CA GLY A 133 2.64 -1.77 5.32
C GLY A 133 2.07 -0.88 6.43
N VAL A 134 1.13 0.00 6.08
CA VAL A 134 0.52 0.94 7.03
C VAL A 134 -0.44 0.18 7.93
N THR A 135 -0.16 0.16 9.24
CA THR A 135 -1.06 -0.42 10.24
C THR A 135 -2.40 0.30 10.28
N ASP A 136 -3.50 -0.45 10.24
CA ASP A 136 -4.82 0.07 10.55
C ASP A 136 -4.93 0.27 12.07
N LYS A 137 -5.15 1.52 12.47
CA LYS A 137 -5.28 1.92 13.88
C LYS A 137 -6.35 2.98 14.04
N ARG A 138 -7.07 3.00 15.18
CA ARG A 138 -8.27 3.84 15.37
C ARG A 138 -8.03 5.33 15.12
N GLU A 139 -6.86 5.83 15.46
CA GLU A 139 -6.45 7.21 15.17
C GLU A 139 -6.44 7.50 13.66
N ARG A 140 -5.85 6.61 12.85
CA ARG A 140 -5.78 6.79 11.39
C ARG A 140 -7.16 6.63 10.74
N GLN A 141 -8.02 5.77 11.31
CA GLN A 141 -9.39 5.59 10.86
C GLN A 141 -10.26 6.86 10.97
N GLN A 142 -9.83 7.87 11.75
CA GLN A 142 -10.51 9.19 11.78
C GLN A 142 -10.34 9.95 10.45
N VAL A 143 -9.26 9.67 9.73
CA VAL A 143 -8.89 10.33 8.47
C VAL A 143 -9.14 9.41 7.27
N ALA A 144 -8.98 8.11 7.44
CA ALA A 144 -8.98 7.13 6.37
C ALA A 144 -9.94 5.96 6.62
N THR A 145 -10.32 5.28 5.55
CA THR A 145 -10.83 3.91 5.58
C THR A 145 -9.71 2.99 5.13
N PHE A 146 -9.41 1.95 5.92
CA PHE A 146 -8.38 0.96 5.61
C PHE A 146 -9.00 -0.31 5.04
N VAL A 147 -8.40 -0.81 3.97
CA VAL A 147 -8.69 -2.14 3.42
C VAL A 147 -7.58 -3.09 3.83
N ASP A 148 -7.86 -3.96 4.79
CA ASP A 148 -6.88 -4.80 5.46
C ASP A 148 -6.53 -6.02 4.60
N TYR A 149 -5.24 -6.28 4.41
CA TYR A 149 -4.76 -7.37 3.56
C TYR A 149 -3.70 -8.25 4.24
N THR A 150 -3.11 -7.83 5.35
CA THR A 150 -2.22 -8.67 6.18
C THR A 150 -2.42 -8.35 7.65
N ALA A 151 -1.90 -9.18 8.55
CA ALA A 151 -1.76 -8.85 9.97
C ALA A 151 -0.36 -9.19 10.45
N SER A 152 0.34 -8.19 11.01
CA SER A 152 1.71 -8.35 11.50
C SER A 152 1.97 -7.46 12.70
N GLY A 153 2.86 -7.91 13.57
CA GLY A 153 3.25 -7.20 14.79
C GLY A 153 4.68 -6.69 14.75
N THR A 154 5.10 -6.19 15.90
CA THR A 154 6.42 -5.64 16.14
C THR A 154 7.41 -6.77 16.38
N GLY A 155 8.53 -6.75 15.67
CA GLY A 155 9.72 -7.52 16.02
C GLY A 155 10.77 -6.62 16.66
N PHE A 156 11.81 -7.24 17.20
CA PHE A 156 12.96 -6.54 17.77
C PHE A 156 14.24 -7.02 17.11
N LEU A 157 15.07 -6.11 16.63
CA LEU A 157 16.38 -6.40 16.07
C LEU A 157 17.44 -5.93 17.05
N VAL A 158 18.40 -6.80 17.35
CA VAL A 158 19.50 -6.56 18.28
C VAL A 158 20.84 -6.83 17.61
N ARG A 159 21.95 -6.35 18.18
CA ARG A 159 23.28 -6.74 17.73
C ARG A 159 23.49 -8.25 17.91
N SER A 160 24.30 -8.85 17.04
CA SER A 160 24.54 -10.29 17.03
C SER A 160 25.00 -10.81 18.40
N GLY A 161 24.50 -11.99 18.76
CA GLY A 161 24.70 -12.60 20.07
C GLY A 161 23.75 -12.09 21.16
N ASN A 162 22.87 -11.13 20.84
CA ASN A 162 21.86 -10.55 21.74
C ASN A 162 22.43 -10.26 23.15
N PRO A 163 23.39 -9.31 23.28
CA PRO A 163 24.12 -9.08 24.52
C PRO A 163 23.23 -8.60 25.68
N LEU A 164 22.00 -8.16 25.38
CA LEU A 164 21.02 -7.67 26.34
C LEU A 164 20.04 -8.75 26.78
N GLY A 165 20.06 -9.93 26.15
CA GLY A 165 19.14 -11.01 26.46
C GLY A 165 17.68 -10.68 26.14
N VAL A 166 17.41 -9.78 25.20
CA VAL A 166 16.03 -9.37 24.83
C VAL A 166 15.27 -10.56 24.24
N ARG A 167 14.08 -10.85 24.76
CA ARG A 167 13.19 -11.91 24.26
C ARG A 167 11.82 -11.40 23.89
N THR A 168 11.33 -10.41 24.63
CA THR A 168 10.01 -9.80 24.47
C THR A 168 10.10 -8.28 24.68
N ALA A 169 8.96 -7.60 24.68
CA ALA A 169 8.89 -6.18 25.05
C ALA A 169 9.28 -5.91 26.52
N ALA A 170 9.20 -6.91 27.41
CA ALA A 170 9.52 -6.75 28.83
C ALA A 170 10.99 -6.44 29.08
N GLU A 171 11.89 -7.03 28.31
CA GLU A 171 13.34 -6.79 28.40
C GLU A 171 13.80 -5.49 27.73
N LEU A 172 12.87 -4.60 27.32
CA LEU A 172 13.23 -3.31 26.72
C LEU A 172 13.32 -2.17 27.74
N CYS A 173 12.75 -2.33 28.93
CA CYS A 173 12.78 -1.30 29.97
C CYS A 173 14.23 -0.91 30.30
N GLY A 174 14.53 0.40 30.29
CA GLY A 174 15.86 0.94 30.53
C GLY A 174 16.79 0.98 29.30
N HIS A 175 16.38 0.42 28.16
CA HIS A 175 17.18 0.39 26.93
C HIS A 175 16.79 1.48 25.92
N ARG A 176 17.73 1.81 25.03
CA ARG A 176 17.51 2.71 23.90
C ARG A 176 16.92 1.94 22.73
N VAL A 177 15.68 2.26 22.35
CA VAL A 177 14.97 1.55 21.29
C VAL A 177 14.72 2.51 20.13
N ALA A 178 15.30 2.23 18.97
CA ALA A 178 15.03 2.98 17.76
C ALA A 178 13.75 2.51 17.09
N VAL A 179 12.96 3.45 16.60
CA VAL A 179 11.73 3.22 15.83
C VAL A 179 11.67 4.20 14.65
N GLN A 180 10.90 3.86 13.62
CA GLN A 180 10.51 4.84 12.61
C GLN A 180 9.51 5.84 13.22
N LYS A 181 9.67 7.12 12.88
CA LYS A 181 8.83 8.22 13.35
C LYS A 181 7.36 8.01 12.97
N SER A 182 6.45 8.32 13.88
CA SER A 182 4.98 8.19 13.66
C SER A 182 4.48 6.76 13.36
N SER A 183 5.30 5.75 13.62
CA SER A 183 4.94 4.33 13.50
C SER A 183 4.02 3.85 14.64
N ASN A 184 3.38 2.71 14.46
CA ASN A 184 2.66 2.05 15.55
C ASN A 184 3.63 1.57 16.65
N GLN A 185 4.86 1.19 16.29
CA GLN A 185 5.89 0.81 17.27
C GLN A 185 6.24 1.94 18.22
N ALA A 186 6.38 3.17 17.71
CA ALA A 186 6.63 4.35 18.54
C ALA A 186 5.53 4.54 19.60
N ALA A 187 4.27 4.48 19.18
CA ALA A 187 3.13 4.61 20.08
C ALA A 187 3.02 3.45 21.08
N HIS A 188 3.12 2.21 20.62
CA HIS A 188 3.01 1.02 21.47
C HIS A 188 4.10 0.97 22.53
N LEU A 189 5.35 1.27 22.18
CA LEU A 189 6.46 1.29 23.12
C LEU A 189 6.37 2.46 24.11
N ALA A 190 5.89 3.62 23.68
CA ALA A 190 5.65 4.74 24.59
C ALA A 190 4.59 4.39 25.64
N THR A 191 3.46 3.81 25.23
CA THR A 191 2.41 3.33 26.14
C THR A 191 2.93 2.23 27.05
N TYR A 192 3.57 1.20 26.51
CA TYR A 192 4.13 0.10 27.30
C TYR A 192 5.17 0.59 28.33
N SER A 193 6.07 1.50 27.91
CA SER A 193 7.06 2.10 28.80
C SER A 193 6.42 2.80 29.98
N LYS A 194 5.36 3.58 29.74
CA LYS A 194 4.62 4.29 30.77
C LYS A 194 3.94 3.33 31.74
N ASP A 195 3.32 2.27 31.21
CA ASP A 195 2.45 1.40 31.98
C ASP A 195 3.21 0.28 32.72
N SER A 196 4.37 -0.16 32.20
CA SER A 196 5.04 -1.38 32.65
C SER A 196 6.48 -1.19 33.15
N CYS A 197 7.19 -0.12 32.75
CA CYS A 197 8.64 -0.02 33.03
C CYS A 197 9.02 0.76 34.30
N GLY A 198 8.05 1.40 34.98
CA GLY A 198 8.28 2.11 36.24
C GLY A 198 9.44 3.11 36.17
N ALA A 199 10.44 2.93 37.04
CA ALA A 199 11.59 3.84 37.15
C ALA A 199 12.64 3.71 36.03
N ALA A 200 12.54 2.69 35.17
CA ALA A 200 13.47 2.44 34.08
C ALA A 200 12.73 2.46 32.72
N PRO A 201 12.25 3.63 32.26
CA PRO A 201 11.49 3.73 31.02
C PRO A 201 12.31 3.29 29.80
N ILE A 202 11.62 2.85 28.76
CA ILE A 202 12.20 2.66 27.43
C ILE A 202 12.59 4.02 26.87
N GLN A 203 13.83 4.17 26.43
CA GLN A 203 14.32 5.38 25.78
C GLN A 203 14.03 5.28 24.27
N VAL A 204 12.79 5.56 23.88
CA VAL A 204 12.36 5.51 22.47
C VAL A 204 13.02 6.65 21.69
N GLN A 205 13.72 6.31 20.61
CA GLN A 205 14.35 7.25 19.69
C GLN A 205 13.71 7.12 18.30
N GLU A 206 13.04 8.18 17.86
CA GLU A 206 12.37 8.21 16.55
C GLU A 206 13.34 8.64 15.44
N TYR A 207 13.37 7.87 14.35
CA TYR A 207 14.15 8.15 13.15
C TYR A 207 13.21 8.41 11.96
N PRO A 208 13.58 9.29 11.00
CA PRO A 208 12.70 9.60 9.88
C PRO A 208 12.25 8.36 9.11
N GLU A 209 13.18 7.44 8.83
CA GLU A 209 12.90 6.19 8.14
C GLU A 209 13.61 5.01 8.85
N ASN A 210 13.08 3.80 8.66
CA ASN A 210 13.58 2.60 9.33
C ASN A 210 15.05 2.25 9.03
N PRO A 211 15.60 2.46 7.81
CA PRO A 211 17.02 2.23 7.56
C PRO A 211 17.92 3.01 8.52
N GLN A 212 17.56 4.25 8.89
CA GLN A 212 18.31 5.08 9.82
C GLN A 212 18.27 4.54 11.25
N ALA A 213 17.14 3.97 11.68
CA ALA A 213 17.03 3.26 12.96
C ALA A 213 17.98 2.04 12.99
N VAL A 214 18.05 1.27 11.90
CA VAL A 214 18.97 0.14 11.78
C VAL A 214 20.42 0.57 11.78
N GLN A 215 20.77 1.66 11.08
CA GLN A 215 22.13 2.20 11.13
C GLN A 215 22.52 2.65 12.54
N ALA A 216 21.60 3.23 13.31
CA ALA A 216 21.85 3.59 14.70
C ALA A 216 22.16 2.38 15.59
N LEU A 217 21.51 1.23 15.35
CA LEU A 217 21.83 -0.03 16.05
C LEU A 217 23.24 -0.51 15.72
N LEU A 218 23.59 -0.51 14.43
CA LEU A 218 24.90 -0.92 13.95
C LEU A 218 26.03 -0.01 14.45
N ALA A 219 25.74 1.29 14.61
CA ALA A 219 26.67 2.26 15.17
C ALA A 219 26.77 2.21 16.71
N GLY A 220 25.91 1.45 17.40
CA GLY A 220 25.87 1.40 18.86
C GLY A 220 25.15 2.58 19.54
N ASN A 221 24.50 3.43 18.76
CA ASN A 221 23.74 4.59 19.25
C ASN A 221 22.42 4.20 19.90
N VAL A 222 21.90 3.02 19.55
CA VAL A 222 20.77 2.36 20.22
C VAL A 222 21.10 0.90 20.52
N ASP A 223 20.23 0.30 21.32
CA ASP A 223 20.37 -1.05 21.84
C ASP A 223 19.49 -2.05 21.08
N VAL A 224 18.32 -1.58 20.61
CA VAL A 224 17.31 -2.38 19.90
C VAL A 224 16.68 -1.53 18.80
N VAL A 225 16.27 -2.15 17.70
CA VAL A 225 15.32 -1.55 16.73
C VAL A 225 13.99 -2.27 16.84
N ALA A 226 12.90 -1.51 16.93
CA ALA A 226 11.55 -2.04 16.85
C ALA A 226 10.90 -1.58 15.54
N ALA A 227 10.47 -2.54 14.73
CA ALA A 227 9.76 -2.33 13.47
C ALA A 227 8.85 -3.54 13.22
N THR A 228 8.11 -3.55 12.11
CA THR A 228 7.30 -4.71 11.75
C THR A 228 8.17 -5.97 11.62
N LYS A 229 7.78 -7.07 12.28
CA LYS A 229 8.62 -8.29 12.38
C LYS A 229 9.07 -8.79 11.00
N VAL A 230 8.16 -8.82 10.02
CA VAL A 230 8.49 -9.30 8.67
C VAL A 230 9.49 -8.41 7.94
N ASN A 231 9.51 -7.11 8.22
CA ASN A 231 10.55 -6.20 7.72
C ASN A 231 11.91 -6.51 8.36
N LEU A 232 11.92 -6.78 9.67
CA LEU A 232 13.15 -7.11 10.39
C LEU A 232 13.72 -8.49 10.02
N VAL A 233 12.88 -9.46 9.62
CA VAL A 233 13.34 -10.75 9.06
C VAL A 233 14.21 -10.50 7.82
N ASP A 234 13.73 -9.70 6.87
CA ASP A 234 14.47 -9.38 5.64
C ASP A 234 15.77 -8.62 5.95
N ILE A 235 15.71 -7.65 6.87
CA ILE A 235 16.88 -6.87 7.29
C ILE A 235 17.93 -7.75 7.98
N ALA A 236 17.53 -8.61 8.91
CA ALA A 236 18.43 -9.52 9.61
C ALA A 236 19.15 -10.47 8.64
N GLY A 237 18.44 -10.96 7.61
CA GLY A 237 19.04 -11.78 6.55
C GLY A 237 20.21 -11.09 5.83
N GLY A 238 20.10 -9.78 5.60
CA GLY A 238 21.17 -8.94 5.02
C GLY A 238 22.27 -8.53 6.00
N LEU A 239 22.09 -8.75 7.31
CA LEU A 239 23.00 -8.32 8.38
C LEU A 239 23.61 -9.49 9.17
N THR A 240 23.70 -10.67 8.54
CA THR A 240 24.28 -11.88 9.14
C THR A 240 25.62 -11.57 9.84
N GLY A 241 25.73 -11.94 11.12
CA GLY A 241 26.91 -11.71 11.97
C GLY A 241 27.05 -10.29 12.54
N LYS A 242 26.14 -9.36 12.22
CA LYS A 242 26.12 -7.98 12.76
C LYS A 242 24.89 -7.71 13.62
N ALA A 243 23.73 -8.17 13.16
CA ALA A 243 22.46 -8.04 13.87
C ALA A 243 21.63 -9.31 13.69
N GLU A 244 20.72 -9.56 14.63
CA GLU A 244 19.83 -10.71 14.62
C GLU A 244 18.43 -10.32 15.09
N LEU A 245 17.42 -10.99 14.54
CA LEU A 245 16.04 -10.85 14.96
C LEU A 245 15.85 -11.58 16.29
N VAL A 246 15.18 -10.92 17.23
CA VAL A 246 14.68 -11.55 18.45
C VAL A 246 13.47 -12.42 18.10
N GLU A 247 13.56 -13.70 18.43
CA GLU A 247 12.44 -14.63 18.31
C GLU A 247 11.66 -14.74 19.62
N ASP A 248 10.36 -14.46 19.51
CA ASP A 248 9.37 -14.70 20.56
C ASP A 248 8.39 -15.78 20.07
N PRO A 249 8.50 -17.03 20.56
CA PRO A 249 7.59 -18.11 20.20
C PRO A 249 6.12 -17.84 20.58
N ALA A 250 5.85 -16.98 21.56
CA ALA A 250 4.50 -16.59 21.95
C ALA A 250 3.90 -15.55 21.00
N ALA A 251 4.74 -14.84 20.24
CA ALA A 251 4.34 -13.85 19.25
C ALA A 251 4.98 -14.15 17.87
N PRO A 252 4.62 -15.27 17.22
CA PRO A 252 5.25 -15.69 15.97
C PRO A 252 5.11 -14.65 14.84
N ASN A 253 4.01 -13.90 14.83
CA ASN A 253 3.75 -12.81 13.87
C ASN A 253 4.19 -11.42 14.39
N GLY A 254 4.86 -11.35 15.54
CA GLY A 254 5.29 -10.12 16.20
C GLY A 254 4.36 -9.67 17.33
N TRP A 255 4.92 -8.89 18.25
CA TRP A 255 4.23 -8.34 19.42
C TRP A 255 3.17 -7.31 18.99
N LEU A 256 1.96 -7.42 19.55
CA LEU A 256 0.79 -6.61 19.19
C LEU A 256 0.52 -6.63 17.68
N ALA A 257 0.39 -7.83 17.11
CA ALA A 257 0.06 -7.97 15.69
C ALA A 257 -1.31 -7.36 15.38
N SER A 258 -1.31 -6.41 14.45
CA SER A 258 -2.49 -5.66 14.02
C SER A 258 -2.65 -5.76 12.51
N PRO A 259 -3.85 -5.48 11.97
CA PRO A 259 -4.04 -5.41 10.53
C PRO A 259 -3.16 -4.33 9.88
N ASN A 260 -2.63 -4.62 8.69
CA ASN A 260 -2.10 -3.62 7.78
C ASN A 260 -3.04 -3.48 6.60
N GLY A 261 -3.26 -2.25 6.16
CA GLY A 261 -4.23 -1.94 5.13
C GLY A 261 -3.78 -0.87 4.16
N PHE A 262 -4.43 -0.87 2.99
CA PHE A 262 -4.38 0.27 2.08
C PHE A 262 -5.36 1.33 2.55
N GLY A 263 -4.86 2.54 2.77
CA GLY A 263 -5.66 3.65 3.28
C GLY A 263 -6.24 4.48 2.17
N PHE A 264 -7.55 4.74 2.22
CA PHE A 264 -8.28 5.66 1.35
C PHE A 264 -8.87 6.77 2.20
N LEU A 265 -9.03 7.98 1.67
CA LEU A 265 -9.64 9.07 2.44
C LEU A 265 -11.01 8.65 2.98
N LYS A 266 -11.38 9.04 4.22
CA LYS A 266 -12.65 8.58 4.85
C LYS A 266 -13.89 8.90 4.02
N SER A 267 -13.88 10.03 3.31
CA SER A 267 -14.93 10.43 2.38
C SER A 267 -15.01 9.56 1.12
N ARG A 268 -13.99 8.73 0.85
CA ARG A 268 -13.84 7.78 -0.25
C ARG A 268 -14.02 6.33 0.21
N LYS A 269 -14.90 6.10 1.18
CA LYS A 269 -15.27 4.74 1.62
C LYS A 269 -15.79 3.90 0.46
N ASP A 270 -16.50 4.50 -0.49
CA ASP A 270 -16.94 3.86 -1.73
C ASP A 270 -15.77 3.24 -2.53
N LEU A 271 -14.67 3.97 -2.67
CA LEU A 271 -13.44 3.49 -3.31
C LEU A 271 -12.77 2.40 -2.48
N ALA A 272 -12.73 2.55 -1.15
CA ALA A 272 -12.19 1.53 -0.27
C ALA A 272 -12.96 0.19 -0.40
N GLU A 273 -14.29 0.21 -0.45
CA GLU A 273 -15.09 -1.00 -0.62
C GLU A 273 -14.87 -1.64 -2.01
N ALA A 274 -14.63 -0.85 -3.05
CA ALA A 274 -14.23 -1.36 -4.37
C ALA A 274 -12.87 -2.09 -4.29
N TYR A 275 -11.89 -1.53 -3.58
CA TYR A 275 -10.59 -2.17 -3.35
C TYR A 275 -10.68 -3.40 -2.47
N ARG A 276 -11.55 -3.41 -1.46
CA ARG A 276 -11.85 -4.60 -0.66
C ARG A 276 -12.36 -5.73 -1.55
N ALA A 277 -13.32 -5.45 -2.44
CA ALA A 277 -13.81 -6.43 -3.41
C ALA A 277 -12.71 -6.87 -4.41
N GLY A 278 -11.90 -5.93 -4.90
CA GLY A 278 -10.76 -6.19 -5.77
C GLY A 278 -9.76 -7.16 -5.16
N LEU A 279 -9.29 -6.87 -3.94
CA LEU A 279 -8.38 -7.75 -3.21
C LEU A 279 -9.02 -9.09 -2.87
N GLN A 280 -10.30 -9.11 -2.48
CA GLN A 280 -11.00 -10.36 -2.21
C GLN A 280 -11.04 -11.26 -3.44
N SER A 281 -11.25 -10.71 -4.64
CA SER A 281 -11.19 -11.51 -5.88
C SER A 281 -9.83 -12.17 -6.12
N LEU A 282 -8.74 -11.52 -5.70
CA LEU A 282 -7.38 -12.09 -5.77
C LEU A 282 -7.19 -13.20 -4.72
N VAL A 283 -7.86 -13.09 -3.56
CA VAL A 283 -7.89 -14.18 -2.58
C VAL A 283 -8.63 -15.39 -3.17
N ASP A 284 -9.80 -15.15 -3.75
CA ASP A 284 -10.70 -16.18 -4.26
C ASP A 284 -10.09 -16.97 -5.43
N ASP A 285 -9.30 -16.32 -6.30
CA ASP A 285 -8.65 -16.96 -7.45
C ASP A 285 -7.22 -17.48 -7.17
N GLY A 286 -6.70 -17.25 -5.96
CA GLY A 286 -5.37 -17.67 -5.53
C GLY A 286 -4.21 -16.76 -5.95
N THR A 287 -4.45 -15.66 -6.68
CA THR A 287 -3.43 -14.67 -7.07
C THR A 287 -2.79 -14.03 -5.85
N TYR A 288 -3.59 -13.64 -4.86
CA TYR A 288 -3.14 -13.09 -3.58
C TYR A 288 -2.15 -14.03 -2.88
N THR A 289 -2.48 -15.32 -2.85
CA THR A 289 -1.62 -16.34 -2.23
C THR A 289 -0.29 -16.46 -2.96
N LYS A 290 -0.28 -16.47 -4.30
CA LYS A 290 0.96 -16.50 -5.09
C LYS A 290 1.82 -15.26 -4.87
N ILE A 291 1.20 -14.09 -4.76
CA ILE A 291 1.91 -12.83 -4.43
C ILE A 291 2.54 -12.95 -3.04
N LEU A 292 1.80 -13.39 -2.02
CA LEU A 292 2.37 -13.61 -0.69
C LEU A 292 3.52 -14.62 -0.70
N ASP A 293 3.38 -15.74 -1.40
CA ASP A 293 4.40 -16.79 -1.49
C ASP A 293 5.69 -16.25 -2.14
N ARG A 294 5.58 -15.41 -3.18
CA ARG A 294 6.72 -14.72 -3.82
C ARG A 294 7.54 -13.91 -2.81
N TYR A 295 6.88 -13.24 -1.87
CA TYR A 295 7.54 -12.46 -0.81
C TYR A 295 7.76 -13.25 0.49
N LYS A 296 7.45 -14.55 0.51
CA LYS A 296 7.51 -15.43 1.70
C LYS A 296 6.65 -14.92 2.87
N GLN A 297 5.54 -14.24 2.57
CA GLN A 297 4.66 -13.58 3.54
C GLN A 297 3.34 -14.32 3.78
N ARG A 298 3.24 -15.60 3.40
CA ARG A 298 2.01 -16.39 3.59
C ARG A 298 1.52 -16.39 5.05
N ALA A 299 2.44 -16.36 6.02
CA ALA A 299 2.13 -16.43 7.44
C ALA A 299 1.34 -15.22 7.98
N ILE A 300 1.47 -14.05 7.34
CA ILE A 300 0.76 -12.81 7.73
C ILE A 300 -0.49 -12.55 6.87
N GLY A 301 -0.78 -13.44 5.92
CA GLY A 301 -1.90 -13.28 4.99
C GLY A 301 -3.27 -13.47 5.63
N LEU A 302 -4.26 -12.73 5.13
CA LEU A 302 -5.66 -12.86 5.52
C LEU A 302 -6.39 -13.81 4.56
N LYS A 303 -7.36 -14.56 5.09
CA LYS A 303 -8.29 -15.38 4.27
C LYS A 303 -9.47 -14.57 3.73
N THR A 304 -9.75 -13.44 4.36
CA THR A 304 -10.85 -12.54 4.00
C THR A 304 -10.33 -11.13 4.16
N ILE A 305 -10.56 -10.30 3.14
CA ILE A 305 -10.18 -8.89 3.14
C ILE A 305 -11.23 -8.12 3.94
N THR A 306 -10.77 -7.39 4.96
CA THR A 306 -11.64 -6.65 5.88
C THR A 306 -11.46 -5.15 5.73
N VAL A 307 -12.33 -4.39 6.41
CA VAL A 307 -12.29 -2.93 6.44
C VAL A 307 -12.34 -2.44 7.87
N ASP A 308 -11.46 -1.48 8.20
CA ASP A 308 -11.40 -0.80 9.50
C ASP A 308 -11.40 -1.77 10.71
N GLN A 309 -10.53 -2.80 10.73
CA GLN A 309 -10.42 -3.78 11.83
C GLN A 309 -9.34 -3.49 12.88
N ALA A 310 -8.95 -2.22 13.05
CA ALA A 310 -8.05 -1.78 14.13
C ALA A 310 -8.40 -2.40 15.50
N ILE A 311 -7.36 -2.86 16.21
CA ILE A 311 -7.47 -3.57 17.49
C ILE A 311 -7.05 -2.73 18.70
N ASP A 312 -6.58 -1.49 18.49
CA ASP A 312 -6.03 -0.60 19.51
C ASP A 312 -7.05 0.39 20.08
#